data_AF-A0A2S5D225-F1
#
_entry.id   AF-A0A2S5D225-F1
#
_cell.length_a   1.000
_cell.length_b   1.000
_cell.length_c   1.000
_cell.angle_alpha   90.00
_cell.angle_beta   90.00
_cell.angle_gamma   90.00
#
_symmetry.space_group_name_H-M   'P 1'
#
loop_
_entity.id
_entity.type
_entity.pdbx_description
1 polymer ?
#
loop_
_entity_poly.entity_id
_entity_poly.type
_entity_poly.pdbx_seq_one_letter_code
_entity_poly.pdbx_strand_id
1 'polypeptide(L)' 'MEKQHCCEYMDYHANFKCDMHINPFACPDKIIIFSDKDNTYGLIIHDGGSSSIEIEFCPWCGSKL' A
#
# COMPACT_ATOMS: atom_id res chain seq x y z
N MET A 1 -0.90 2.51 -20.01
CA MET A 1 -1.63 2.66 -18.75
C MET A 1 -1.07 3.88 -18.07
N GLU A 2 -1.91 4.88 -17.80
CA GLU A 2 -1.48 6.05 -17.04
C GLU A 2 -1.07 5.59 -15.63
N LYS A 3 0.06 6.11 -15.17
CA LYS A 3 0.61 5.83 -13.85
C LYS A 3 -0.28 6.52 -12.83
N GLN A 4 -1.05 5.76 -12.07
CA GLN A 4 -2.06 6.32 -11.17
C GLN A 4 -1.44 6.88 -9.88
N HIS A 5 -0.24 6.38 -9.55
CA HIS A 5 0.51 6.76 -8.36
C HIS A 5 1.84 7.46 -8.69
N CYS A 6 2.43 8.13 -7.70
CA CYS A 6 3.60 9.01 -7.88
C CYS A 6 4.85 8.34 -8.48
N CYS A 7 5.05 7.03 -8.28
CA CYS A 7 6.17 6.28 -8.84
C CYS A 7 5.80 4.80 -9.08
N GLU A 8 6.67 4.06 -9.76
CA GLU A 8 6.35 2.69 -10.21
C GLU A 8 6.29 1.70 -9.05
N TYR A 9 7.10 1.93 -8.01
CA TYR A 9 7.07 1.14 -6.79
C TYR A 9 5.78 1.37 -6.00
N MET A 10 5.36 2.63 -5.85
CA MET A 10 4.08 2.93 -5.20
C MET A 10 2.91 2.34 -6.00
N ASP A 11 2.94 2.48 -7.32
CA ASP A 11 1.91 1.94 -8.21
C ASP A 11 1.79 0.41 -8.09
N TYR A 12 2.93 -0.29 -8.10
CA TYR A 12 2.98 -1.73 -7.86
C TYR A 12 2.42 -2.10 -6.49
N HIS A 13 2.90 -1.50 -5.40
CA HIS A 13 2.53 -1.93 -4.05
C HIS A 13 1.09 -1.55 -3.66
N ALA A 14 0.59 -0.41 -4.12
CA ALA A 14 -0.81 -0.01 -3.94
C ALA A 14 -1.74 -1.04 -4.61
N ASN A 15 -1.40 -1.47 -5.83
CA ASN A 15 -2.21 -2.39 -6.63
C ASN A 15 -1.92 -3.88 -6.41
N PHE A 16 -0.83 -4.23 -5.70
CA PHE A 16 -0.44 -5.61 -5.46
C PHE A 16 -1.57 -6.42 -4.81
N LYS A 17 -1.87 -7.59 -5.36
CA LYS A 17 -2.83 -8.55 -4.81
C LYS A 17 -2.12 -9.89 -4.66
N CYS A 18 -2.30 -10.54 -3.52
CA CYS A 18 -1.74 -11.85 -3.25
C CYS A 18 -2.80 -12.91 -3.53
N ASP A 19 -2.50 -13.86 -4.41
CA ASP A 19 -3.43 -14.94 -4.74
C ASP A 19 -3.48 -16.04 -3.65
N MET A 20 -2.51 -16.05 -2.74
CA MET A 20 -2.44 -17.02 -1.64
C MET A 20 -3.17 -16.56 -0.38
N HIS A 21 -3.32 -15.24 -0.17
CA HIS A 21 -3.90 -14.69 1.06
C HIS A 21 -5.11 -13.82 0.72
N ILE A 22 -6.30 -14.29 1.11
CA ILE A 22 -7.55 -13.54 0.96
C ILE A 22 -7.51 -12.23 1.77
N ASN A 23 -7.00 -12.31 3.00
CA ASN A 23 -6.80 -11.15 3.85
C ASN A 23 -5.48 -10.46 3.49
N PRO A 24 -5.49 -9.20 3.02
CA PRO A 24 -4.26 -8.48 2.68
C PRO A 24 -3.30 -8.33 3.87
N PHE A 25 -3.81 -8.22 5.10
CA PHE A 25 -2.98 -8.09 6.31
C PHE A 25 -2.23 -9.38 6.67
N ALA A 26 -2.68 -10.54 6.14
CA ALA A 26 -2.01 -11.82 6.35
C ALA A 26 -0.85 -12.06 5.36
N CYS A 27 -0.72 -11.24 4.31
CA CYS A 27 0.34 -11.39 3.33
C CYS A 27 1.58 -10.59 3.76
N PRO A 28 2.75 -11.21 3.97
CA PRO A 28 3.97 -10.49 4.34
C PRO A 28 4.53 -9.60 3.20
N ASP A 29 4.11 -9.84 1.95
CA ASP A 29 4.53 -9.06 0.78
C ASP A 29 3.57 -7.90 0.46
N LYS A 30 2.37 -7.86 1.06
CA LYS A 30 1.44 -6.75 0.90
C LYS A 30 1.78 -5.68 1.93
N ILE A 31 2.48 -4.65 1.48
CA ILE A 31 3.00 -3.60 2.36
C ILE A 31 2.18 -2.31 2.36
N ILE A 32 1.51 -1.98 1.24
CA ILE A 32 0.69 -0.77 1.12
C ILE A 32 -0.77 -1.16 0.95
N ILE A 33 -1.65 -0.56 1.75
CA ILE A 33 -3.08 -0.47 1.49
C ILE A 33 -3.39 0.92 0.95
N PHE A 34 -4.27 0.99 -0.04
CA PHE A 34 -4.74 2.26 -0.62
C PHE A 34 -6.26 2.34 -0.47
N SER A 35 -6.75 3.47 0.04
CA SER A 35 -8.19 3.78 0.11
C SER A 35 -8.56 4.72 -1.02
N ASP A 36 -9.23 4.20 -2.06
CA ASP A 36 -9.75 5.04 -3.16
C ASP A 36 -10.73 6.11 -2.66
N LYS A 37 -11.48 5.81 -1.60
CA LYS A 37 -12.51 6.69 -1.04
C LYS A 37 -11.90 7.94 -0.42
N ASP A 38 -10.85 7.76 0.36
CA ASP A 38 -10.22 8.82 1.14
C ASP A 38 -8.94 9.34 0.46
N ASN A 39 -8.51 8.69 -0.63
CA ASN A 39 -7.25 8.91 -1.34
C ASN A 39 -6.03 8.88 -0.41
N THR A 40 -6.03 7.95 0.55
CA THR A 40 -4.96 7.79 1.54
C THR A 40 -4.23 6.46 1.37
N TYR A 41 -2.97 6.46 1.79
CA TYR A 41 -2.10 5.28 1.77
C TYR A 41 -1.78 4.87 3.20
N GLY A 42 -1.91 3.59 3.49
CA GLY A 42 -1.49 2.98 4.75
C GLY A 42 -0.33 2.04 4.53
N LEU A 43 0.71 2.16 5.36
CA LEU A 43 1.75 1.15 5.51
C LEU A 43 1.27 0.09 6.52
N ILE A 44 1.17 -1.17 6.10
CA ILE A 44 0.74 -2.25 6.97
C ILE A 44 1.77 -2.51 8.07
N ILE A 45 1.31 -2.70 9.30
CA ILE A 45 2.13 -3.21 10.40
C ILE A 45 1.91 -4.73 10.47
N HIS A 46 2.96 -5.52 10.21
CA HIS A 46 2.89 -6.98 10.31
C HIS A 46 3.15 -7.47 11.74
N ASP A 47 2.29 -7.06 12.68
CA ASP A 47 2.31 -7.47 14.10
C ASP A 47 1.43 -8.69 14.41
N GLY A 48 0.81 -9.29 13.38
CA GLY A 48 -0.17 -10.36 13.50
C GLY A 48 -1.62 -9.87 13.57
N GLY A 49 -1.85 -8.55 13.57
CA GLY A 49 -3.16 -7.91 13.52
C GLY A 49 -3.53 -7.36 12.13
N SER A 50 -4.40 -6.35 12.12
CA SER A 50 -4.85 -5.61 10.92
C SER A 50 -4.53 -4.12 11.01
N SER A 51 -3.41 -3.80 11.65
CA SER A 51 -2.97 -2.43 11.90
C SER A 51 -2.24 -1.84 10.70
N SER A 52 -2.39 -0.53 10.49
CA SER A 52 -1.64 0.23 9.49
C SER A 52 -1.41 1.65 9.95
N ILE A 53 -0.34 2.27 9.47
CA ILE A 53 -0.05 3.69 9.70
C ILE A 53 -0.28 4.44 8.40
N GLU A 54 -1.08 5.50 8.45
CA GLU A 54 -1.24 6.41 7.31
C GLU A 54 0.08 7.13 7.00
N ILE A 55 0.43 7.21 5.72
CA ILE A 55 1.65 7.87 5.25
C ILE A 55 1.31 9.02 4.30
N GLU A 56 2.01 10.14 4.45
CA GLU A 56 1.84 11.33 3.60
C GLU A 56 2.92 11.45 2.51
N PHE A 57 3.96 10.61 2.58
CA PHE A 57 5.08 10.64 1.65
C PHE A 57 5.41 9.23 1.16
N CYS A 58 5.68 9.13 -0.13
CA CYS A 58 6.07 7.89 -0.78
C CYS A 58 7.39 7.35 -0.21
N PRO A 59 7.44 6.11 0.31
CA PRO A 59 8.66 5.52 0.86
C PRO A 59 9.79 5.35 -0.18
N TRP A 60 9.45 5.36 -1.47
CA TRP A 60 10.41 5.10 -2.56
C TRP A 60 10.93 6.36 -3.24
N CYS A 61 10.07 7.34 -3.53
CA CYS A 61 10.47 8.55 -4.25
C CYS A 61 10.37 9.84 -3.43
N GLY A 62 9.86 9.77 -2.20
CA GLY A 62 9.72 10.94 -1.32
C GLY A 62 8.69 11.98 -1.78
N SER A 63 7.90 11.70 -2.82
CA SER A 63 6.81 12.59 -3.24
C SER A 63 5.69 12.61 -2.21
N LYS A 64 5.06 13.78 -2.04
CA LYS A 64 3.84 13.92 -1.24
C LYS A 64 2.69 13.16 -1.92
N LEU A 65 1.90 12.44 -1.13
CA LEU A 65 0.80 11.58 -1.57
C LEU A 65 -0.57 12.28 -1.51
#